data_AF-A0AAJ5TD16-F1
#
_entry.id   AF-A0AAJ5TD16-F1
#
_cell.length_a   1.000
_cell.length_b   1.000
_cell.length_c   1.000
_cell.angle_alpha   90.00
_cell.angle_beta   90.00
_cell.angle_gamma   90.00
#
_symmetry.space_group_name_H-M   'P 1'
#
loop_
_entity.id
_entity.type
_entity.pdbx_description
1 polymer ?
#
loop_
_entity_poly.entity_id
_entity_poly.type
_entity_poly.pdbx_seq_one_letter_code
_entity_poly.pdbx_strand_id
1 'polypeptide(L)'
;MWKNKNKIKILIFPKLSFFLPTLLFTSCFKIDLNFMNSNNKNKKNYDSEREKPFVFESIMKGLSKNQRKPTTKFKGIFTEKEIENLQIGQINEQQYFGFEEVLVKFFNTLNDQGELKKKELLFTYLKKRIESANLKINLGIKDDKEYINQKNPSVEIVHPFFDDVNDRIFYNEQLELFESDKNLEKYLDKKKKYLFIEENFIKEKKQWNPVIKLIFQLNMARFHLDFIEITQNMIKNIIISIIDFVINLENTKREEKKIETEIDNLFEQKRKIEIEMSKENIQELKPEEKVKLKEENSKKLEKVSEKIKDKKEKLEKIKQKNLQILKTNVKKISDFLTKFFDPIFHYSMKSDYVFQNEFDLRVNNQLAFSKFFEFFTKNLKEKLIEYNIDSPFSILGKEKKQLIEKYFLQLI
;
A
#
# COMPACT_ATOMS: atom_id res chain seq x y z
N MET A 1 11.03 28.10 78.75
CA MET A 1 11.62 29.10 77.82
C MET A 1 12.98 28.59 77.36
N TRP A 2 13.04 27.88 76.25
CA TRP A 2 14.30 27.35 75.72
C TRP A 2 14.85 28.29 74.67
N LYS A 3 16.05 28.84 74.93
CA LYS A 3 16.82 29.63 73.96
C LYS A 3 18.22 29.04 73.81
N ASN A 4 18.52 28.75 72.54
CA ASN A 4 19.82 28.73 71.86
C ASN A 4 21.00 27.94 72.45
N LYS A 5 21.32 26.83 71.77
CA LYS A 5 22.70 26.39 71.54
C LYS A 5 22.95 26.23 70.04
N ASN A 6 24.10 26.77 69.62
CA ASN A 6 24.68 26.77 68.29
C ASN A 6 24.67 25.40 67.60
N LYS A 7 24.40 25.39 66.29
CA LYS A 7 24.91 24.38 65.34
C LYS A 7 25.37 25.05 64.04
N ILE A 8 26.69 25.06 63.88
CA ILE A 8 27.50 24.73 62.69
C ILE A 8 26.94 25.20 61.33
N LYS A 9 27.63 26.18 60.74
CA LYS A 9 27.57 26.52 59.31
C LYS A 9 28.17 25.38 58.49
N ILE A 10 27.37 24.76 57.63
CA ILE A 10 27.86 24.01 56.47
C ILE A 10 27.56 24.87 55.25
N LEU A 11 28.63 25.27 54.55
CA LEU A 11 28.57 25.84 53.21
C LEU A 11 27.99 24.78 52.26
N ILE A 12 26.87 25.09 51.63
CA ILE A 12 26.48 24.47 50.36
C ILE A 12 26.26 25.62 49.40
N PHE A 13 27.14 25.74 48.41
CA PHE A 13 26.94 26.56 47.22
C PHE A 13 25.78 25.97 46.39
N PRO A 14 24.70 26.70 46.11
CA PRO A 14 23.92 26.46 44.92
C PRO A 14 24.39 27.45 43.85
N LYS A 15 24.80 26.88 42.72
CA LYS A 15 25.20 27.56 41.50
C LYS A 15 24.25 28.72 41.15
N LEU A 16 24.78 29.94 41.14
CA LEU A 16 24.29 31.03 40.31
C LEU A 16 24.39 30.59 38.83
N SER A 17 23.30 30.10 38.25
CA SER A 17 23.12 30.04 36.80
C SER A 17 21.68 29.69 36.42
N PHE A 18 20.69 30.32 37.05
CA PHE A 18 19.28 30.13 36.68
C PHE A 18 18.47 31.43 36.83
N PHE A 19 19.02 32.55 36.34
CA PHE A 19 18.21 33.72 36.04
C PHE A 19 18.71 34.37 34.74
N LEU A 20 17.83 34.32 33.73
CA LEU A 20 17.82 34.98 32.42
C LEU A 20 18.77 34.43 31.34
N PRO A 21 18.24 34.13 30.12
CA PRO A 21 17.21 34.93 29.45
C PRO A 21 15.88 34.18 29.25
N THR A 22 15.00 34.26 30.24
CA THR A 22 13.54 34.12 30.05
C THR A 22 12.92 35.33 29.33
N LEU A 23 13.74 36.22 28.77
CA LEU A 23 13.34 37.43 28.03
C LEU A 23 13.69 37.40 26.52
N LEU A 24 14.10 36.25 25.96
CA LEU A 24 14.35 36.11 24.51
C LEU A 24 13.66 34.90 23.84
N PHE A 25 12.73 34.21 24.52
CA PHE A 25 11.92 33.12 23.94
C PHE A 25 10.41 33.28 24.18
N THR A 26 9.92 34.51 24.35
CA THR A 26 8.52 34.79 24.01
C THR A 26 8.45 34.94 22.51
N SER A 27 8.30 33.82 21.79
CA SER A 27 7.60 33.89 20.52
C SER A 27 6.26 34.59 20.81
N CYS A 28 6.00 35.74 20.22
CA CYS A 28 4.75 36.48 20.32
C CYS A 28 3.62 35.74 19.58
N PHE A 29 3.36 34.49 19.96
CA PHE A 29 2.18 33.74 19.56
C PHE A 29 1.35 33.49 20.80
N LYS A 30 0.19 34.15 20.85
CA LYS A 30 -0.92 33.73 21.70
C LYS A 30 -1.80 32.86 20.81
N ILE A 31 -1.54 31.56 20.77
CA ILE A 31 -2.45 30.61 20.12
C ILE A 31 -3.63 30.44 21.07
N ASP A 32 -4.72 31.16 20.81
CA ASP A 32 -5.97 30.94 21.54
C ASP A 32 -6.63 29.68 20.96
N LEU A 33 -6.23 28.51 21.48
CA LEU A 33 -6.88 27.24 21.19
C LEU A 33 -8.24 27.21 21.90
N ASN A 34 -9.21 28.00 21.42
CA ASN A 34 -10.61 27.77 21.72
C ASN A 34 -11.07 26.50 20.99
N PHE A 35 -10.62 25.34 21.45
CA PHE A 35 -11.37 24.10 21.29
C PHE A 35 -12.73 24.36 21.95
N MET A 36 -13.78 24.49 21.15
CA MET A 36 -15.11 24.78 21.66
C MET A 36 -15.56 23.66 22.62
N ASN A 37 -15.42 23.91 23.91
CA ASN A 37 -16.40 23.47 24.90
C ASN A 37 -17.71 24.19 24.56
N SER A 38 -18.54 23.60 23.71
CA SER A 38 -19.93 24.02 23.62
C SER A 38 -20.59 23.67 24.95
N ASN A 39 -20.75 24.67 25.82
CA ASN A 39 -21.56 24.60 27.02
C ASN A 39 -22.96 24.05 26.68
N ASN A 40 -23.22 22.81 27.08
CA ASN A 40 -24.56 22.42 27.50
C ASN A 40 -24.45 21.87 28.92
N LYS A 41 -24.56 22.77 29.89
CA LYS A 41 -24.76 22.42 31.30
C LYS A 41 -26.17 21.85 31.43
N ASN A 42 -26.30 20.54 31.31
CA ASN A 42 -27.33 19.80 32.02
C ASN A 42 -26.72 18.51 32.55
N LYS A 43 -26.65 18.41 33.89
CA LYS A 43 -26.19 17.25 34.64
C LYS A 43 -27.04 16.05 34.26
N LYS A 44 -26.48 15.14 33.46
CA LYS A 44 -26.79 13.71 33.58
C LYS A 44 -25.57 13.07 34.23
N ASN A 45 -25.76 12.51 35.41
CA ASN A 45 -24.78 11.62 36.02
C ASN A 45 -24.66 10.39 35.12
N TYR A 46 -23.68 10.41 34.23
CA TYR A 46 -23.11 9.22 33.63
C TYR A 46 -21.73 9.08 34.25
N ASP A 47 -21.55 8.02 35.06
CA ASP A 47 -20.24 7.44 35.29
C ASP A 47 -19.81 6.80 33.96
N SER A 48 -19.27 7.61 33.06
CA SER A 48 -18.39 7.15 32.00
C SER A 48 -17.03 7.76 32.25
N GLU A 49 -16.02 6.90 32.31
CA GLU A 49 -14.61 7.31 32.24
C GLU A 49 -14.48 8.33 31.12
N ARG A 50 -14.05 9.54 31.48
CA ARG A 50 -13.93 10.68 30.56
C ARG A 50 -13.22 10.24 29.28
N GLU A 51 -13.98 10.14 28.21
CA GLU A 51 -13.50 9.97 26.84
C GLU A 51 -12.42 11.03 26.59
N LYS A 52 -11.18 10.58 26.39
CA LYS A 52 -10.14 11.47 25.90
C LYS A 52 -10.47 11.78 24.44
N PRO A 53 -10.60 13.06 24.05
CA PRO A 53 -10.75 13.40 22.64
C PRO A 53 -9.54 12.87 21.86
N PHE A 54 -9.80 12.43 20.63
CA PHE A 54 -8.81 12.03 19.62
C PHE A 54 -7.57 12.93 19.66
N VAL A 55 -6.39 12.37 19.97
CA VAL A 55 -5.17 13.17 20.20
C VAL A 55 -4.30 13.18 18.93
N PHE A 56 -4.47 14.26 18.16
CA PHE A 56 -3.66 14.74 17.02
C PHE A 56 -2.12 14.79 17.26
N GLU A 57 -1.66 14.56 18.49
CA GLU A 57 -0.23 14.52 18.83
C GLU A 57 0.54 13.41 18.09
N SER A 58 -0.07 12.27 17.74
CA SER A 58 0.65 11.14 17.12
C SER A 58 1.23 11.49 15.73
N ILE A 59 0.46 12.19 14.90
CA ILE A 59 0.86 12.62 13.54
C ILE A 59 1.89 13.76 13.60
N MET A 60 1.75 14.65 14.58
CA MET A 60 2.53 15.89 14.70
C MET A 60 3.81 15.75 15.53
N LYS A 61 3.78 14.95 16.60
CA LYS A 61 4.94 14.66 17.45
C LYS A 61 5.72 13.46 16.95
N GLY A 62 5.18 12.65 16.03
CA GLY A 62 5.79 11.40 15.59
C GLY A 62 5.91 10.38 16.73
N LEU A 63 6.16 9.12 16.37
CA LEU A 63 6.52 8.11 17.35
C LEU A 63 7.95 8.41 17.87
N SER A 64 8.20 8.17 19.16
CA SER A 64 9.55 8.33 19.72
C SER A 64 10.54 7.36 19.04
N LYS A 65 11.84 7.68 18.97
CA LYS A 65 12.89 6.80 18.38
C LYS A 65 12.89 5.36 18.93
N ASN A 66 12.26 5.14 20.10
CA ASN A 66 12.18 3.85 20.79
C ASN A 66 10.80 3.18 20.71
N GLN A 67 9.86 3.72 19.93
CA GLN A 67 8.53 3.11 19.79
C GLN A 67 8.59 1.92 18.83
N ARG A 68 8.08 0.78 19.28
CA ARG A 68 8.03 -0.46 18.49
C ARG A 68 7.22 -0.22 17.22
N LYS A 69 7.68 -0.79 16.08
CA LYS A 69 6.93 -0.82 14.82
C LYS A 69 5.47 -1.23 15.11
N PRO A 70 4.46 -0.57 14.50
CA PRO A 70 3.06 -0.90 14.75
C PRO A 70 2.82 -2.39 14.44
N THR A 71 2.55 -3.16 15.49
CA THR A 71 2.30 -4.60 15.41
C THR A 71 0.85 -4.85 15.05
N THR A 72 0.62 -5.82 14.17
CA THR A 72 -0.71 -6.28 13.84
C THR A 72 -1.14 -7.44 14.73
N LYS A 73 -2.41 -7.48 15.15
CA LYS A 73 -2.98 -8.62 15.89
C LYS A 73 -3.48 -9.74 14.96
N PHE A 74 -3.57 -9.47 13.66
CA PHE A 74 -4.08 -10.43 12.68
C PHE A 74 -3.02 -11.50 12.40
N LYS A 75 -3.48 -12.74 12.20
CA LYS A 75 -2.65 -13.90 11.89
C LYS A 75 -3.47 -14.95 11.13
N GLY A 76 -2.79 -15.96 10.60
CA GLY A 76 -3.42 -17.07 9.87
C GLY A 76 -3.71 -16.75 8.41
N ILE A 77 -4.40 -17.68 7.75
CA ILE A 77 -4.85 -17.60 6.35
C ILE A 77 -6.35 -17.30 6.31
N PHE A 78 -6.89 -17.00 5.12
CA PHE A 78 -8.32 -16.80 4.95
C PHE A 78 -9.11 -18.11 4.89
N THR A 79 -10.29 -18.08 5.51
CA THR A 79 -11.42 -18.98 5.27
C THR A 79 -12.58 -18.23 4.61
N GLU A 80 -13.53 -18.95 4.01
CA GLU A 80 -14.72 -18.34 3.39
C GLU A 80 -15.51 -17.51 4.41
N LYS A 81 -15.76 -18.08 5.61
CA LYS A 81 -16.45 -17.39 6.71
C LYS A 81 -15.72 -16.11 7.13
N GLU A 82 -14.39 -16.12 7.18
CA GLU A 82 -13.64 -14.91 7.50
C GLU A 82 -13.79 -13.84 6.43
N ILE A 83 -13.75 -14.22 5.15
CA ILE A 83 -13.94 -13.29 4.03
C ILE A 83 -15.33 -12.66 4.08
N GLU A 84 -16.38 -13.45 4.31
CA GLU A 84 -17.75 -12.96 4.42
C GLU A 84 -17.90 -11.91 5.53
N ASN A 85 -17.23 -12.11 6.66
CA ASN A 85 -17.31 -11.25 7.84
C ASN A 85 -16.29 -10.09 7.85
N LEU A 86 -15.48 -9.93 6.80
CA LEU A 86 -14.52 -8.83 6.71
C LEU A 86 -15.23 -7.47 6.80
N GLN A 87 -14.79 -6.61 7.71
CA GLN A 87 -15.39 -5.29 7.96
C GLN A 87 -14.73 -4.15 7.17
N ILE A 88 -14.02 -4.44 6.09
CA ILE A 88 -13.19 -3.45 5.38
C ILE A 88 -14.03 -2.26 4.92
N GLY A 89 -13.55 -1.05 5.21
CA GLY A 89 -14.23 0.21 4.89
C GLY A 89 -15.42 0.53 5.79
N GLN A 90 -15.77 -0.35 6.75
CA GLN A 90 -16.84 -0.10 7.71
C GLN A 90 -16.34 0.74 8.88
N ILE A 91 -17.27 1.47 9.47
CA ILE A 91 -17.09 2.19 10.73
C ILE A 91 -18.03 1.53 11.74
N ASN A 92 -17.50 1.10 12.88
CA ASN A 92 -18.31 0.65 14.01
C ASN A 92 -18.01 1.53 15.22
N GLU A 93 -19.02 2.30 15.68
CA GLU A 93 -19.13 3.16 16.87
C GLU A 93 -17.92 4.04 17.25
N GLN A 94 -16.68 3.54 17.20
CA GLN A 94 -15.41 4.22 17.47
C GLN A 94 -14.23 3.81 16.56
N GLN A 95 -14.38 2.87 15.62
CA GLN A 95 -13.27 2.32 14.82
C GLN A 95 -13.63 2.19 13.34
N TYR A 96 -12.73 2.66 12.46
CA TYR A 96 -12.75 2.33 11.03
C TYR A 96 -11.88 1.09 10.79
N PHE A 97 -12.31 0.25 9.86
CA PHE A 97 -11.61 -0.99 9.54
C PHE A 97 -10.91 -0.88 8.18
N GLY A 98 -9.63 -0.53 8.19
CA GLY A 98 -8.78 -0.55 7.01
C GLY A 98 -8.44 -1.95 6.49
N PHE A 99 -7.51 -2.01 5.53
CA PHE A 99 -7.06 -3.25 4.87
C PHE A 99 -6.06 -4.08 5.68
N GLU A 100 -5.73 -3.71 6.92
CA GLU A 100 -4.66 -4.37 7.68
C GLU A 100 -4.87 -5.89 7.82
N GLU A 101 -6.10 -6.33 8.18
CA GLU A 101 -6.42 -7.76 8.25
C GLU A 101 -6.27 -8.45 6.88
N VAL A 102 -6.70 -7.75 5.83
CA VAL A 102 -6.62 -8.26 4.46
C VAL A 102 -5.18 -8.46 4.06
N LEU A 103 -4.33 -7.47 4.26
CA LEU A 103 -2.91 -7.54 3.93
C LEU A 103 -2.25 -8.76 4.59
N VAL A 104 -2.47 -8.95 5.89
CA VAL A 104 -1.86 -10.07 6.61
C VAL A 104 -2.36 -11.41 6.09
N LYS A 105 -3.68 -11.62 6.10
CA LYS A 105 -4.26 -12.92 5.75
C LYS A 105 -4.13 -13.23 4.26
N PHE A 106 -4.18 -12.23 3.39
CA PHE A 106 -3.98 -12.38 1.94
C PHE A 106 -2.59 -12.93 1.64
N PHE A 107 -1.54 -12.25 2.13
CA PHE A 107 -0.17 -12.69 1.86
C PHE A 107 0.17 -14.02 2.53
N ASN A 108 -0.38 -14.30 3.71
CA ASN A 108 -0.25 -15.63 4.31
C ASN A 108 -0.92 -16.71 3.44
N THR A 109 -2.13 -16.46 2.93
CA THR A 109 -2.85 -17.39 2.04
C THR A 109 -2.10 -17.56 0.71
N LEU A 110 -1.53 -16.48 0.17
CA LEU A 110 -0.73 -16.51 -1.04
C LEU A 110 0.50 -17.40 -0.88
N ASN A 111 1.23 -17.25 0.23
CA ASN A 111 2.49 -17.95 0.51
C ASN A 111 2.32 -19.36 1.08
N ASP A 112 1.12 -19.73 1.51
CA ASP A 112 0.83 -21.07 2.05
C ASP A 112 1.16 -22.18 1.03
N GLN A 113 1.35 -23.43 1.46
CA GLN A 113 1.60 -24.56 0.54
C GLN A 113 0.34 -25.38 0.22
N GLY A 114 -0.83 -24.95 0.69
CA GLY A 114 -2.11 -25.65 0.47
C GLY A 114 -2.60 -25.66 -0.97
N GLU A 115 -3.71 -26.38 -1.19
CA GLU A 115 -4.28 -26.62 -2.51
C GLU A 115 -4.61 -25.33 -3.29
N LEU A 116 -4.07 -25.24 -4.50
CA LEU A 116 -4.21 -24.05 -5.34
C LEU A 116 -5.66 -23.74 -5.71
N LYS A 117 -6.48 -24.76 -6.00
CA LYS A 117 -7.91 -24.58 -6.29
C LYS A 117 -8.68 -23.91 -5.14
N LYS A 118 -8.35 -24.28 -3.90
CA LYS A 118 -8.95 -23.66 -2.71
C LYS A 118 -8.54 -22.19 -2.60
N LYS A 119 -7.28 -21.86 -2.89
CA LYS A 119 -6.80 -20.47 -2.90
C LYS A 119 -7.48 -19.63 -3.97
N GLU A 120 -7.67 -20.16 -5.18
CA GLU A 120 -8.40 -19.45 -6.25
C GLU A 120 -9.82 -19.09 -5.83
N LEU A 121 -10.53 -20.02 -5.19
CA LEU A 121 -11.87 -19.81 -4.69
C LEU A 121 -11.88 -18.69 -3.62
N LEU A 122 -10.99 -18.79 -2.64
CA LEU A 122 -10.82 -17.79 -1.59
C LEU A 122 -10.47 -16.41 -2.17
N PHE A 123 -9.56 -16.34 -3.14
CA PHE A 123 -9.20 -15.09 -3.81
C PHE A 123 -10.33 -14.51 -4.63
N THR A 124 -11.15 -15.35 -5.27
CA THR A 124 -12.34 -14.89 -5.99
C THR A 124 -13.37 -14.28 -5.03
N TYR A 125 -13.63 -14.92 -3.89
CA TYR A 125 -14.51 -14.37 -2.85
C TYR A 125 -13.94 -13.09 -2.25
N LEU A 126 -12.66 -13.08 -1.91
CA LEU A 126 -11.98 -11.91 -1.36
C LEU A 126 -12.07 -10.73 -2.33
N LYS A 127 -11.78 -10.95 -3.63
CA LYS A 127 -11.88 -9.92 -4.67
C LYS A 127 -13.26 -9.28 -4.69
N LYS A 128 -14.34 -10.08 -4.74
CA LYS A 128 -15.71 -9.57 -4.70
C LYS A 128 -15.99 -8.75 -3.43
N ARG A 129 -15.49 -9.22 -2.28
CA ARG A 129 -15.68 -8.55 -0.99
C ARG A 129 -14.98 -7.18 -0.96
N ILE A 130 -13.73 -7.10 -1.44
CA ILE A 130 -12.97 -5.85 -1.43
C ILE A 130 -13.41 -4.88 -2.52
N GLU A 131 -13.88 -5.38 -3.67
CA GLU A 131 -14.47 -4.56 -4.74
C GLU A 131 -15.70 -3.79 -4.25
N SER A 132 -16.57 -4.47 -3.49
CA SER A 132 -17.79 -3.88 -2.91
C SER A 132 -17.56 -3.00 -1.68
N ALA A 133 -16.35 -3.00 -1.10
CA ALA A 133 -16.03 -2.15 0.05
C ALA A 133 -16.01 -0.66 -0.33
N ASN A 134 -16.78 0.15 0.41
CA ASN A 134 -16.72 1.61 0.36
C ASN A 134 -15.60 2.09 1.29
N LEU A 135 -14.56 2.69 0.72
CA LEU A 135 -13.39 3.13 1.48
C LEU A 135 -13.47 4.60 1.93
N LYS A 136 -14.58 5.28 1.64
CA LYS A 136 -14.79 6.66 2.12
C LYS A 136 -14.82 6.67 3.64
N ILE A 137 -14.01 7.55 4.22
CA ILE A 137 -13.91 7.73 5.66
C ILE A 137 -14.87 8.87 6.03
N ASN A 138 -16.07 8.50 6.47
CA ASN A 138 -17.06 9.46 6.96
C ASN A 138 -17.22 9.32 8.47
N LEU A 139 -16.38 10.02 9.24
CA LEU A 139 -16.35 9.93 10.71
C LEU A 139 -17.47 10.72 11.40
N GLY A 140 -18.60 10.95 10.73
CA GLY A 140 -19.72 11.73 11.30
C GLY A 140 -19.41 13.21 11.54
N ILE A 141 -18.28 13.70 11.02
CA ILE A 141 -17.95 15.13 10.97
C ILE A 141 -18.89 15.73 9.91
N LYS A 142 -19.86 16.56 10.33
CA LYS A 142 -20.81 17.29 9.45
C LYS A 142 -20.08 17.78 8.20
N ASP A 143 -20.38 17.20 7.02
CA ASP A 143 -20.08 17.52 5.61
C ASP A 143 -18.78 18.26 5.19
N ASP A 144 -17.96 18.74 6.11
CA ASP A 144 -16.85 19.64 5.86
C ASP A 144 -15.52 18.89 5.86
N LYS A 145 -15.49 17.58 6.16
CA LYS A 145 -14.25 16.77 6.25
C LYS A 145 -13.15 17.41 7.14
N GLU A 146 -13.53 18.36 7.99
CA GLU A 146 -12.62 19.24 8.70
C GLU A 146 -12.39 18.69 10.11
N TYR A 147 -11.23 18.07 10.32
CA TYR A 147 -10.69 17.85 11.68
C TYR A 147 -10.35 19.17 12.36
N ILE A 148 -10.19 20.22 11.56
CA ILE A 148 -9.93 21.59 11.98
C ILE A 148 -10.95 22.43 11.21
N ASN A 149 -12.04 22.84 11.88
CA ASN A 149 -13.00 23.76 11.26
C ASN A 149 -12.30 25.10 11.05
N GLN A 150 -11.94 25.40 9.80
CA GLN A 150 -11.15 26.59 9.44
C GLN A 150 -11.79 27.36 8.30
N LYS A 151 -13.11 27.21 8.10
CA LYS A 151 -13.89 28.06 7.17
C LYS A 151 -13.72 29.57 7.40
N ASN A 152 -13.17 29.96 8.56
CA ASN A 152 -12.49 31.24 8.76
C ASN A 152 -11.22 30.98 9.59
N PRO A 153 -10.00 31.08 9.05
CA PRO A 153 -8.82 31.05 9.89
C PRO A 153 -8.83 32.30 10.78
N SER A 154 -9.30 32.16 12.02
CA SER A 154 -9.16 33.18 13.07
C SER A 154 -7.75 33.23 13.66
N VAL A 155 -6.82 32.45 13.10
CA VAL A 155 -5.42 32.45 13.49
C VAL A 155 -4.75 33.65 12.84
N GLU A 156 -4.55 34.72 13.60
CA GLU A 156 -3.66 35.81 13.19
C GLU A 156 -2.22 35.28 13.13
N ILE A 157 -1.72 35.07 11.92
CA ILE A 157 -0.34 34.63 11.68
C ILE A 157 0.53 35.88 11.52
N VAL A 158 1.44 36.10 12.47
CA VAL A 158 2.51 37.07 12.27
C VAL A 158 3.46 36.53 11.19
N HIS A 159 3.46 37.18 10.03
CA HIS A 159 4.33 36.79 8.91
C HIS A 159 5.81 36.89 9.34
N PRO A 160 6.61 35.83 9.15
CA PRO A 160 8.02 35.88 9.51
C PRO A 160 8.79 36.76 8.53
N PHE A 161 9.91 37.30 9.00
CA PHE A 161 10.88 37.97 8.13
C PHE A 161 11.72 36.92 7.39
N PHE A 162 12.01 37.17 6.10
CA PHE A 162 12.73 36.23 5.25
C PHE A 162 13.98 36.88 4.66
N ASP A 163 15.14 36.38 5.06
CA ASP A 163 16.44 36.67 4.43
C ASP A 163 16.63 35.88 3.12
N ASP A 164 16.06 34.67 3.04
CA ASP A 164 16.16 33.77 1.88
C ASP A 164 14.89 33.85 1.00
N VAL A 165 15.08 34.10 -0.30
CA VAL A 165 14.01 34.17 -1.29
C VAL A 165 13.29 32.82 -1.43
N ASN A 166 14.00 31.71 -1.35
CA ASN A 166 13.41 30.37 -1.47
C ASN A 166 12.49 30.04 -0.30
N ASP A 167 12.84 30.45 0.93
CA ASP A 167 11.97 30.28 2.09
C ASP A 167 10.71 31.12 1.97
N ARG A 168 10.83 32.33 1.43
CA ARG A 168 9.69 33.21 1.16
C ARG A 168 8.75 32.60 0.13
N ILE A 169 9.29 32.05 -0.96
CA ILE A 169 8.50 31.35 -1.98
C ILE A 169 7.80 30.14 -1.38
N PHE A 170 8.53 29.28 -0.67
CA PHE A 170 7.95 28.10 -0.02
C PHE A 170 6.85 28.49 0.96
N TYR A 171 7.09 29.50 1.81
CA TYR A 171 6.10 30.02 2.75
C TYR A 171 4.83 30.51 2.04
N ASN A 172 4.97 31.34 1.00
CA ASN A 172 3.83 31.86 0.26
C ASN A 172 3.02 30.71 -0.37
N GLU A 173 3.67 29.67 -0.89
CA GLU A 173 2.97 28.50 -1.41
C GLU A 173 2.26 27.69 -0.29
N GLN A 174 2.86 27.57 0.91
CA GLN A 174 2.20 26.92 2.05
C GLN A 174 1.03 27.74 2.59
N LEU A 175 1.17 29.06 2.63
CA LEU A 175 0.11 29.97 3.04
C LEU A 175 -1.04 29.94 2.03
N GLU A 176 -0.75 29.99 0.74
CA GLU A 176 -1.74 29.84 -0.34
C GLU A 176 -2.52 28.53 -0.24
N LEU A 177 -1.87 27.42 0.11
CA LEU A 177 -2.54 26.14 0.37
C LEU A 177 -3.40 26.18 1.64
N PHE A 178 -2.87 26.82 2.69
CA PHE A 178 -3.55 26.95 3.97
C PHE A 178 -4.82 27.80 3.84
N GLU A 179 -4.79 28.86 3.06
CA GLU A 179 -5.93 29.75 2.82
C GLU A 179 -6.88 29.21 1.74
N SER A 180 -6.49 28.16 1.00
CA SER A 180 -7.37 27.54 0.00
C SER A 180 -8.49 26.70 0.62
N ASP A 181 -9.60 26.57 -0.13
CA ASP A 181 -10.74 25.68 0.15
C ASP A 181 -10.39 24.18 0.02
N LYS A 182 -9.26 23.75 0.61
CA LYS A 182 -8.80 22.35 0.67
C LYS A 182 -8.69 21.68 -0.71
N ASN A 183 -7.91 22.27 -1.62
CA ASN A 183 -7.64 21.68 -2.93
C ASN A 183 -6.52 20.62 -2.87
N LEU A 184 -6.89 19.33 -2.92
CA LEU A 184 -5.97 18.19 -2.82
C LEU A 184 -4.98 18.09 -3.99
N GLU A 185 -5.43 18.36 -5.21
CA GLU A 185 -4.59 18.31 -6.41
C GLU A 185 -3.48 19.36 -6.32
N LYS A 186 -3.86 20.59 -6.00
CA LYS A 186 -2.93 21.69 -5.73
C LYS A 186 -1.95 21.33 -4.61
N TYR A 187 -2.43 20.70 -3.54
CA TYR A 187 -1.57 20.26 -2.44
C TYR A 187 -0.52 19.23 -2.90
N LEU A 188 -0.95 18.21 -3.64
CA LEU A 188 -0.06 17.18 -4.17
C LEU A 188 1.00 17.76 -5.12
N ASP A 189 0.61 18.67 -6.01
CA ASP A 189 1.54 19.32 -6.94
C ASP A 189 2.62 20.13 -6.20
N LYS A 190 2.23 20.89 -5.18
CA LYS A 190 3.18 21.64 -4.35
C LYS A 190 4.05 20.69 -3.52
N LYS A 191 3.47 19.65 -2.90
CA LYS A 191 4.23 18.63 -2.15
C LYS A 191 5.29 17.95 -3.01
N LYS A 192 4.98 17.66 -4.28
CA LYS A 192 5.92 17.06 -5.25
C LYS A 192 7.18 17.91 -5.43
N LYS A 193 7.07 19.24 -5.44
CA LYS A 193 8.22 20.15 -5.54
C LYS A 193 9.15 20.07 -4.31
N TYR A 194 8.59 19.75 -3.14
CA TYR A 194 9.27 19.84 -1.85
C TYR A 194 9.50 18.48 -1.18
N LEU A 195 9.50 17.38 -1.95
CA LEU A 195 9.79 16.04 -1.41
C LEU A 195 11.15 15.94 -0.70
N PHE A 196 12.09 16.84 -1.04
CA PHE A 196 13.46 16.87 -0.51
C PHE A 196 13.72 18.03 0.46
N ILE A 197 12.70 18.75 0.90
CA ILE A 197 12.90 19.99 1.67
C ILE A 197 13.68 19.76 2.97
N GLU A 198 13.41 18.67 3.69
CA GLU A 198 14.18 18.33 4.88
C GLU A 198 15.61 17.90 4.56
N GLU A 199 15.84 17.18 3.46
CA GLU A 199 17.21 16.83 3.06
C GLU A 199 18.02 18.07 2.70
N ASN A 200 17.40 19.03 2.02
CA ASN A 200 18.02 20.32 1.68
C ASN A 200 18.38 21.08 2.95
N PHE A 201 17.45 21.17 3.91
CA PHE A 201 17.70 21.85 5.17
C PHE A 201 18.80 21.17 5.99
N ILE A 202 18.85 19.83 6.01
CA ILE A 202 19.94 19.09 6.67
C ILE A 202 21.28 19.37 5.99
N LYS A 203 21.35 19.33 4.65
CA LYS A 203 22.58 19.61 3.89
C LYS A 203 23.07 21.03 4.12
N GLU A 204 22.16 21.99 4.17
CA GLU A 204 22.45 23.41 4.39
C GLU A 204 22.64 23.78 5.86
N LYS A 205 22.50 22.82 6.79
CA LYS A 205 22.48 23.04 8.25
C LYS A 205 21.50 24.14 8.67
N LYS A 206 20.38 24.22 7.95
CA LYS A 206 19.33 25.21 8.10
C LYS A 206 18.26 24.70 9.06
N GLN A 207 17.80 25.56 9.97
CA GLN A 207 16.65 25.25 10.80
C GLN A 207 15.37 25.73 10.11
N TRP A 208 14.29 24.98 10.30
CA TRP A 208 12.97 25.44 9.87
C TRP A 208 12.59 26.72 10.62
N ASN A 209 12.11 27.72 9.89
CA ASN A 209 11.34 28.78 10.52
C ASN A 209 10.10 28.14 11.18
N PRO A 210 9.84 28.40 12.48
CA PRO A 210 8.74 27.76 13.20
C PRO A 210 7.35 27.99 12.58
N VAL A 211 7.12 29.19 12.01
CA VAL A 211 5.84 29.55 11.38
C VAL A 211 5.66 28.77 10.07
N ILE A 212 6.69 28.73 9.24
CA ILE A 212 6.69 27.95 7.99
C ILE A 212 6.40 26.47 8.29
N LYS A 213 7.09 25.91 9.29
CA LYS A 213 6.91 24.52 9.71
C LYS A 213 5.47 24.26 10.18
N LEU A 214 4.93 25.16 10.99
CA LEU A 214 3.57 25.05 11.50
C LEU A 214 2.54 25.03 10.36
N ILE A 215 2.61 25.97 9.42
CA ILE A 215 1.65 26.02 8.29
C ILE A 215 1.74 24.75 7.44
N PHE A 216 2.95 24.30 7.12
CA PHE A 216 3.14 23.06 6.37
C PHE A 216 2.54 21.86 7.14
N GLN A 217 2.64 21.85 8.47
CA GLN A 217 2.11 20.76 9.32
C GLN A 217 0.59 20.78 9.34
N LEU A 218 0.00 21.96 9.43
CA LEU A 218 -1.45 22.15 9.32
C LEU A 218 -1.96 21.71 7.95
N ASN A 219 -1.25 22.01 6.86
CA ASN A 219 -1.65 21.52 5.54
C ASN A 219 -1.59 19.99 5.44
N MET A 220 -0.51 19.35 5.92
CA MET A 220 -0.42 17.88 5.98
C MET A 220 -1.59 17.26 6.76
N ALA A 221 -1.94 17.86 7.90
CA ALA A 221 -3.05 17.42 8.73
C ALA A 221 -4.41 17.56 8.06
N ARG A 222 -4.66 18.67 7.35
CA ARG A 222 -5.92 18.93 6.64
C ARG A 222 -6.22 17.87 5.57
N PHE A 223 -5.19 17.33 4.93
CA PHE A 223 -5.30 16.29 3.91
C PHE A 223 -5.05 14.86 4.42
N HIS A 224 -4.87 14.67 5.74
CA HIS A 224 -4.50 13.39 6.31
C HIS A 224 -5.47 12.25 5.95
N LEU A 225 -6.78 12.48 6.11
CA LEU A 225 -7.78 11.49 5.72
C LEU A 225 -7.81 11.23 4.23
N ASP A 226 -7.64 12.26 3.40
CA ASP A 226 -7.60 12.09 1.95
C ASP A 226 -6.43 11.17 1.56
N PHE A 227 -5.29 11.27 2.24
CA PHE A 227 -4.19 10.33 2.02
C PHE A 227 -4.46 8.92 2.52
N ILE A 228 -5.14 8.76 3.66
CA ILE A 228 -5.57 7.44 4.10
C ILE A 228 -6.50 6.82 3.04
N GLU A 229 -7.52 7.55 2.58
CA GLU A 229 -8.43 7.06 1.54
C GLU A 229 -7.67 6.68 0.26
N ILE A 230 -6.74 7.53 -0.19
CA ILE A 230 -5.90 7.26 -1.36
C ILE A 230 -5.07 5.98 -1.16
N THR A 231 -4.38 5.85 -0.03
CA THR A 231 -3.50 4.71 0.24
C THR A 231 -4.30 3.41 0.40
N GLN A 232 -5.47 3.44 1.04
CA GLN A 232 -6.38 2.28 1.11
C GLN A 232 -6.90 1.89 -0.28
N ASN A 233 -7.23 2.86 -1.14
CA ASN A 233 -7.60 2.59 -2.53
C ASN A 233 -6.44 1.97 -3.33
N MET A 234 -5.21 2.45 -3.14
CA MET A 234 -4.03 1.84 -3.77
C MET A 234 -3.83 0.41 -3.28
N ILE A 235 -3.93 0.15 -1.98
CA ILE A 235 -3.83 -1.19 -1.39
C ILE A 235 -4.89 -2.12 -1.99
N LYS A 236 -6.16 -1.69 -2.04
CA LYS A 236 -7.26 -2.42 -2.70
C LYS A 236 -6.89 -2.83 -4.11
N ASN A 237 -6.44 -1.88 -4.93
CA ASN A 237 -6.13 -2.10 -6.33
C ASN A 237 -4.92 -3.02 -6.56
N ILE A 238 -3.91 -2.93 -5.70
CA ILE A 238 -2.75 -3.84 -5.73
C ILE A 238 -3.20 -5.26 -5.42
N ILE A 239 -3.95 -5.47 -4.32
CA ILE A 239 -4.43 -6.80 -3.92
C ILE A 239 -5.30 -7.42 -5.02
N ILE A 240 -6.26 -6.67 -5.57
CA ILE A 240 -7.09 -7.14 -6.70
C ILE A 240 -6.23 -7.55 -7.89
N SER A 241 -5.23 -6.73 -8.25
CA SER A 241 -4.38 -7.02 -9.41
C SER A 241 -3.50 -8.24 -9.20
N ILE A 242 -3.03 -8.49 -7.97
CA ILE A 242 -2.30 -9.72 -7.63
C ILE A 242 -3.24 -10.93 -7.71
N ILE A 243 -4.47 -10.82 -7.22
CA ILE A 243 -5.48 -11.89 -7.35
C ILE A 243 -5.72 -12.23 -8.82
N ASP A 244 -5.95 -11.22 -9.67
CA ASP A 244 -6.15 -11.40 -11.11
C ASP A 244 -4.96 -12.08 -11.78
N PHE A 245 -3.74 -11.70 -11.38
CA PHE A 245 -2.52 -12.34 -11.86
C PHE A 245 -2.46 -13.82 -11.48
N VAL A 246 -2.69 -14.17 -10.21
CA VAL A 246 -2.62 -15.54 -9.73
C VAL A 246 -3.66 -16.44 -10.39
N ILE A 247 -4.91 -15.96 -10.48
CA ILE A 247 -6.00 -16.72 -11.11
C ILE A 247 -5.73 -16.92 -12.61
N ASN A 248 -5.29 -15.87 -13.33
CA ASN A 248 -4.99 -16.02 -14.75
C ASN A 248 -3.77 -16.90 -14.97
N LEU A 249 -2.73 -16.83 -14.13
CA LEU A 249 -1.57 -17.71 -14.24
C LEU A 249 -1.96 -19.18 -14.15
N GLU A 250 -2.92 -19.51 -13.31
CA GLU A 250 -3.37 -20.89 -13.16
C GLU A 250 -4.34 -21.31 -14.28
N ASN A 251 -5.27 -20.45 -14.69
CA ASN A 251 -6.16 -20.72 -15.81
C ASN A 251 -5.40 -20.96 -17.12
N THR A 252 -4.37 -20.15 -17.38
CA THR A 252 -3.51 -20.28 -18.57
C THR A 252 -2.76 -21.62 -18.57
N LYS A 253 -2.15 -22.01 -17.44
CA LYS A 253 -1.52 -23.34 -17.28
C LYS A 253 -2.49 -24.49 -17.53
N ARG A 254 -3.72 -24.40 -17.00
CA ARG A 254 -4.75 -25.44 -17.19
C ARG A 254 -5.17 -25.57 -18.65
N GLU A 255 -5.38 -24.43 -19.32
CA GLU A 255 -5.78 -24.41 -20.74
C GLU A 255 -4.69 -25.00 -21.64
N GLU A 256 -3.44 -24.61 -21.42
CA GLU A 256 -2.28 -25.13 -22.15
C GLU A 256 -2.12 -26.64 -21.92
N LYS A 257 -2.13 -27.08 -20.66
CA LYS A 257 -1.98 -28.50 -20.31
C LYS A 257 -3.08 -29.37 -20.90
N LYS A 258 -4.33 -28.87 -20.99
CA LYS A 258 -5.44 -29.59 -21.61
C LYS A 258 -5.13 -29.89 -23.08
N ILE A 259 -4.64 -28.92 -23.82
CA ILE A 259 -4.33 -29.07 -25.25
C ILE A 259 -3.08 -29.93 -25.44
N GLU A 260 -2.06 -29.78 -24.59
CA GLU A 260 -0.88 -30.66 -24.57
C GLU A 260 -1.30 -32.12 -24.36
N THR A 261 -2.21 -32.39 -23.41
CA THR A 261 -2.74 -33.74 -23.18
C THR A 261 -3.53 -34.26 -24.41
N GLU A 262 -4.28 -33.41 -25.09
CA GLU A 262 -4.97 -33.77 -26.34
C GLU A 262 -3.96 -34.12 -27.46
N ILE A 263 -2.84 -33.41 -27.54
CA ILE A 263 -1.75 -33.68 -28.50
C ILE A 263 -1.06 -35.01 -28.17
N ASP A 264 -0.74 -35.25 -26.90
CA ASP A 264 -0.08 -36.48 -26.46
C ASP A 264 -0.95 -37.71 -26.76
N ASN A 265 -2.26 -37.61 -26.51
CA ASN A 265 -3.21 -38.66 -26.88
C ASN A 265 -3.25 -38.92 -28.39
N LEU A 266 -3.14 -37.88 -29.22
CA LEU A 266 -3.06 -38.04 -30.68
C LEU A 266 -1.74 -38.68 -31.12
N PHE A 267 -0.62 -38.38 -30.46
CA PHE A 267 0.65 -39.06 -30.71
C PHE A 267 0.59 -40.54 -30.36
N GLU A 268 -0.02 -40.90 -29.24
CA GLU A 268 -0.23 -42.31 -28.87
C GLU A 268 -1.16 -43.03 -29.86
N GLN A 269 -2.20 -42.36 -30.36
CA GLN A 269 -3.03 -42.90 -31.44
C GLN A 269 -2.24 -43.13 -32.72
N LYS A 270 -1.42 -42.15 -33.13
CA LYS A 270 -0.54 -42.27 -34.30
C LYS A 270 0.40 -43.47 -34.16
N ARG A 271 1.05 -43.60 -33.00
CA ARG A 271 1.97 -44.71 -32.70
C ARG A 271 1.28 -46.07 -32.76
N LYS A 272 0.04 -46.18 -32.27
CA LYS A 272 -0.75 -47.42 -32.37
C LYS A 272 -1.03 -47.81 -33.82
N ILE A 273 -1.41 -46.85 -34.66
CA ILE A 273 -1.64 -47.09 -36.10
C ILE A 273 -0.33 -47.52 -36.79
N GLU A 274 0.80 -46.89 -36.46
CA GLU A 274 2.12 -47.26 -36.99
C GLU A 274 2.52 -48.69 -36.61
N ILE A 275 2.26 -49.09 -35.35
CA ILE A 275 2.50 -50.46 -34.88
C ILE A 275 1.56 -51.46 -35.59
N GLU A 276 0.29 -51.12 -35.80
CA GLU A 276 -0.65 -51.96 -36.56
C GLU A 276 -0.17 -52.15 -38.01
N MET A 277 0.48 -51.14 -38.60
CA MET A 277 1.08 -51.22 -39.94
C MET A 277 2.38 -52.04 -39.97
N SER A 278 3.10 -52.19 -38.85
CA SER A 278 4.36 -52.93 -38.77
C SER A 278 4.21 -54.36 -38.26
N LYS A 279 3.08 -54.72 -37.63
CA LYS A 279 2.85 -56.06 -37.07
C LYS A 279 2.73 -57.15 -38.16
N GLU A 280 3.26 -58.33 -37.84
CA GLU A 280 3.30 -59.53 -38.70
C GLU A 280 1.92 -60.09 -39.10
N ASN A 281 0.81 -59.69 -38.48
CA ASN A 281 -0.54 -60.12 -38.90
C ASN A 281 -0.92 -59.67 -40.33
N ILE A 282 -0.18 -58.72 -40.90
CA ILE A 282 -0.29 -58.36 -42.32
C ILE A 282 0.29 -59.47 -43.21
N GLN A 283 1.16 -60.36 -42.71
CA GLN A 283 1.75 -61.44 -43.51
C GLN A 283 0.73 -62.56 -43.85
N GLU A 284 -0.23 -62.85 -42.97
CA GLU A 284 -1.25 -63.90 -43.15
C GLU A 284 -2.47 -63.50 -44.00
N LEU A 285 -2.68 -62.20 -44.25
CA LEU A 285 -3.80 -61.68 -45.06
C LEU A 285 -3.61 -61.94 -46.57
N LYS A 286 -4.70 -62.00 -47.35
CA LYS A 286 -4.61 -62.08 -48.82
C LYS A 286 -4.03 -60.77 -49.40
N PRO A 287 -3.34 -60.79 -50.56
CA PRO A 287 -2.68 -59.62 -51.14
C PRO A 287 -3.61 -58.39 -51.28
N GLU A 288 -4.85 -58.60 -51.72
CA GLU A 288 -5.86 -57.53 -51.92
C GLU A 288 -6.32 -56.91 -50.60
N GLU A 289 -6.42 -57.70 -49.53
CA GLU A 289 -6.78 -57.23 -48.19
C GLU A 289 -5.63 -56.43 -47.55
N LYS A 290 -4.38 -56.82 -47.79
CA LYS A 290 -3.19 -56.05 -47.34
C LYS A 290 -3.15 -54.65 -47.96
N VAL A 291 -3.48 -54.54 -49.24
CA VAL A 291 -3.49 -53.26 -49.97
C VAL A 291 -4.57 -52.34 -49.39
N LYS A 292 -5.80 -52.83 -49.21
CA LYS A 292 -6.89 -52.05 -48.60
C LYS A 292 -6.58 -51.60 -47.17
N LEU A 293 -6.05 -52.50 -46.33
CA LEU A 293 -5.75 -52.20 -44.94
C LEU A 293 -4.63 -51.14 -44.80
N LYS A 294 -3.59 -51.23 -45.66
CA LYS A 294 -2.52 -50.21 -45.73
C LYS A 294 -3.07 -48.86 -46.17
N GLU A 295 -3.96 -48.84 -47.16
CA GLU A 295 -4.54 -47.60 -47.67
C GLU A 295 -5.46 -46.93 -46.64
N GLU A 296 -6.28 -47.72 -45.92
CA GLU A 296 -7.12 -47.23 -44.82
C GLU A 296 -6.29 -46.70 -43.65
N ASN A 297 -5.25 -47.43 -43.23
CA ASN A 297 -4.38 -46.99 -42.14
C ASN A 297 -3.53 -45.77 -42.54
N SER A 298 -3.09 -45.67 -43.80
CA SER A 298 -2.44 -44.47 -44.34
C SER A 298 -3.37 -43.25 -44.25
N LYS A 299 -4.64 -43.38 -44.68
CA LYS A 299 -5.64 -42.30 -44.57
C LYS A 299 -5.93 -41.92 -43.12
N LYS A 300 -5.96 -42.89 -42.19
CA LYS A 300 -6.11 -42.60 -40.75
C LYS A 300 -4.88 -41.85 -40.20
N LEU A 301 -3.68 -42.26 -40.59
CA LEU A 301 -2.43 -41.68 -40.12
C LEU A 301 -2.23 -40.24 -40.63
N GLU A 302 -2.63 -39.98 -41.87
CA GLU A 302 -2.70 -38.63 -42.45
C GLU A 302 -3.67 -37.74 -41.65
N LYS A 303 -4.91 -38.20 -41.43
CA LYS A 303 -5.91 -37.48 -40.62
C LYS A 303 -5.43 -37.19 -39.19
N VAL A 304 -4.78 -38.14 -38.54
CA VAL A 304 -4.24 -37.93 -37.17
C VAL A 304 -3.07 -36.94 -37.21
N SER A 305 -2.21 -37.02 -38.21
CA SER A 305 -1.07 -36.09 -38.36
C SER A 305 -1.54 -34.65 -38.62
N GLU A 306 -2.58 -34.46 -39.43
CA GLU A 306 -3.20 -33.16 -39.66
C GLU A 306 -3.81 -32.60 -38.36
N LYS A 307 -4.57 -33.41 -37.62
CA LYS A 307 -5.09 -33.01 -36.29
C LYS A 307 -4.00 -32.60 -35.30
N ILE A 308 -2.87 -33.32 -35.28
CA ILE A 308 -1.72 -32.95 -34.42
C ILE A 308 -1.19 -31.57 -34.83
N LYS A 309 -1.03 -31.31 -36.13
CA LYS A 309 -0.57 -30.02 -36.65
C LYS A 309 -1.53 -28.90 -36.22
N ASP A 310 -2.83 -29.07 -36.45
CA ASP A 310 -3.86 -28.09 -36.08
C ASP A 310 -3.87 -27.80 -34.58
N LYS A 311 -3.73 -28.83 -33.75
CA LYS A 311 -3.70 -28.70 -32.28
C LYS A 311 -2.43 -27.99 -31.80
N LYS A 312 -1.28 -28.24 -32.42
CA LYS A 312 -0.04 -27.52 -32.14
C LYS A 312 -0.15 -26.04 -32.51
N GLU A 313 -0.70 -25.73 -33.67
CA GLU A 313 -0.96 -24.33 -34.06
C GLU A 313 -1.93 -23.64 -33.10
N LYS A 314 -2.98 -24.36 -32.65
CA LYS A 314 -3.91 -23.85 -31.63
C LYS A 314 -3.21 -23.61 -30.29
N LEU A 315 -2.35 -24.53 -29.84
CA LEU A 315 -1.57 -24.38 -28.62
C LEU A 315 -0.69 -23.13 -28.66
N GLU A 316 0.01 -22.91 -29.78
CA GLU A 316 0.87 -21.73 -29.96
C GLU A 316 0.07 -20.42 -29.88
N LYS A 317 -1.08 -20.36 -30.58
CA LYS A 317 -1.99 -19.20 -30.49
C LYS A 317 -2.47 -18.93 -29.06
N ILE A 318 -2.77 -19.99 -28.30
CA ILE A 318 -3.20 -19.88 -26.89
C ILE A 318 -2.04 -19.43 -26.00
N LYS A 319 -0.83 -19.98 -26.17
CA LYS A 319 0.37 -19.55 -25.45
C LYS A 319 0.65 -18.06 -25.65
N GLN A 320 0.54 -17.57 -26.89
CA GLN A 320 0.71 -16.14 -27.20
C GLN A 320 -0.37 -15.27 -26.54
N LYS A 321 -1.63 -15.68 -26.60
CA LYS A 321 -2.74 -14.98 -25.93
C LYS A 321 -2.55 -14.96 -24.41
N ASN A 322 -2.19 -16.10 -23.81
CA ASN A 322 -1.96 -16.26 -22.38
C ASN A 322 -0.82 -15.39 -21.89
N LEU A 323 0.30 -15.38 -22.63
CA LEU A 323 1.44 -14.50 -22.37
C LEU A 323 1.00 -13.03 -22.33
N GLN A 324 0.18 -12.58 -23.29
CA GLN A 324 -0.31 -11.20 -23.34
C GLN A 324 -1.20 -10.85 -22.14
N ILE A 325 -2.04 -11.78 -21.68
CA ILE A 325 -2.87 -11.61 -20.48
C ILE A 325 -1.98 -11.45 -19.24
N LEU A 326 -0.98 -12.33 -19.07
CA LEU A 326 -0.06 -12.27 -17.93
C LEU A 326 0.80 -11.02 -17.95
N LYS A 327 1.28 -10.61 -19.12
CA LYS A 327 2.02 -9.35 -19.32
C LYS A 327 1.18 -8.14 -18.91
N THR A 328 -0.09 -8.12 -19.30
CA THR A 328 -1.03 -7.03 -18.92
C THR A 328 -1.25 -6.99 -17.40
N ASN A 329 -1.43 -8.15 -16.77
CA ASN A 329 -1.56 -8.25 -15.32
C ASN A 329 -0.31 -7.73 -14.58
N VAL A 330 0.88 -8.17 -15.00
CA VAL A 330 2.14 -7.73 -14.39
C VAL A 330 2.35 -6.23 -14.55
N LYS A 331 2.03 -5.66 -15.72
CA LYS A 331 2.11 -4.21 -15.94
C LYS A 331 1.17 -3.46 -14.99
N LYS A 332 -0.08 -3.91 -14.87
CA LYS A 332 -1.07 -3.31 -13.97
C LYS A 332 -0.61 -3.31 -12.51
N ILE A 333 -0.02 -4.43 -12.05
CA ILE A 333 0.58 -4.50 -10.70
C ILE A 333 1.74 -3.50 -10.59
N SER A 334 2.65 -3.44 -11.58
CA SER A 334 3.78 -2.50 -11.59
C SER A 334 3.32 -1.05 -11.48
N ASP A 335 2.29 -0.65 -12.24
CA ASP A 335 1.75 0.71 -12.25
C ASP A 335 1.17 1.09 -10.88
N PHE A 336 0.43 0.18 -10.22
CA PHE A 336 -0.08 0.43 -8.88
C PHE A 336 1.02 0.45 -7.82
N LEU A 337 2.00 -0.44 -7.90
CA LEU A 337 3.17 -0.42 -7.00
C LEU A 337 3.99 0.86 -7.16
N THR A 338 4.13 1.37 -8.39
CA THR A 338 4.80 2.65 -8.67
C THR A 338 4.13 3.79 -7.92
N LYS A 339 2.79 3.90 -8.02
CA LYS A 339 2.02 4.91 -7.29
C LYS A 339 2.12 4.74 -5.78
N PHE A 340 2.03 3.50 -5.31
CA PHE A 340 2.10 3.22 -3.89
C PHE A 340 3.50 3.47 -3.33
N PHE A 341 4.60 3.16 -4.02
CA PHE A 341 5.94 3.42 -3.50
C PHE A 341 6.38 4.89 -3.59
N ASP A 342 5.60 5.74 -4.23
CA ASP A 342 5.91 7.16 -4.36
C ASP A 342 5.96 7.85 -2.97
N PRO A 343 7.11 8.45 -2.57
CA PRO A 343 7.25 9.11 -1.27
C PRO A 343 6.19 10.18 -0.99
N ILE A 344 5.57 10.75 -2.04
CA ILE A 344 4.51 11.75 -1.92
C ILE A 344 3.32 11.30 -1.05
N PHE A 345 3.05 9.98 -0.95
CA PHE A 345 1.91 9.45 -0.18
C PHE A 345 2.26 8.94 1.22
N HIS A 346 3.54 8.92 1.58
CA HIS A 346 3.98 8.28 2.84
C HIS A 346 4.72 9.23 3.77
N TYR A 347 5.43 10.20 3.21
CA TYR A 347 6.33 11.10 3.93
C TYR A 347 5.68 11.80 5.14
N SER A 348 6.40 11.91 6.27
CA SER A 348 6.06 12.80 7.38
C SER A 348 7.27 13.62 7.85
N MET A 349 6.96 14.69 8.58
CA MET A 349 7.80 15.85 8.87
C MET A 349 8.82 15.71 9.98
N LYS A 350 8.88 14.53 10.58
CA LYS A 350 9.86 14.20 11.59
C LYS A 350 10.69 13.09 10.99
N SER A 351 12.01 13.23 10.99
CA SER A 351 12.99 12.29 10.41
C SER A 351 12.76 10.80 10.74
N ASP A 352 11.97 10.52 11.77
CA ASP A 352 11.70 9.20 12.31
C ASP A 352 10.33 8.63 11.84
N TYR A 353 9.51 9.39 11.09
CA TYR A 353 8.18 8.98 10.63
C TYR A 353 8.05 9.20 9.12
N VAL A 354 7.94 8.10 8.38
CA VAL A 354 8.00 8.08 6.91
C VAL A 354 6.77 7.41 6.29
N PHE A 355 5.87 6.87 7.12
CA PHE A 355 4.63 6.23 6.70
C PHE A 355 3.45 6.87 7.42
N GLN A 356 2.32 7.00 6.75
CA GLN A 356 1.07 7.41 7.39
C GLN A 356 0.37 6.20 8.00
N ASN A 357 0.78 5.82 9.21
CA ASN A 357 0.06 4.83 10.01
C ASN A 357 -1.00 5.52 10.88
N GLU A 358 -2.15 4.89 11.05
CA GLU A 358 -3.22 5.32 11.96
C GLU A 358 -3.86 4.09 12.62
N PHE A 359 -3.73 3.99 13.93
CA PHE A 359 -4.15 2.81 14.69
C PHE A 359 -5.67 2.73 14.80
N ASP A 360 -6.34 3.87 15.05
CA ASP A 360 -7.79 3.92 15.24
C ASP A 360 -8.56 3.59 13.95
N LEU A 361 -7.91 3.81 12.81
CA LEU A 361 -8.42 3.47 11.48
C LEU A 361 -7.88 2.12 10.97
N ARG A 362 -7.05 1.41 11.75
CA ARG A 362 -6.40 0.16 11.32
C ARG A 362 -5.70 0.30 9.97
N VAL A 363 -4.98 1.41 9.82
CA VAL A 363 -4.18 1.76 8.66
C VAL A 363 -2.71 1.61 9.04
N ASN A 364 -2.06 0.61 8.48
CA ASN A 364 -0.65 0.36 8.70
C ASN A 364 0.06 0.36 7.35
N ASN A 365 0.33 1.55 6.82
CA ASN A 365 0.96 1.74 5.52
C ASN A 365 2.41 1.23 5.50
N GLN A 366 3.11 1.23 6.64
CA GLN A 366 4.41 0.59 6.77
C GLN A 366 4.33 -0.93 6.56
N LEU A 367 3.34 -1.60 7.17
CA LEU A 367 3.08 -3.02 6.92
C LEU A 367 2.72 -3.28 5.46
N ALA A 368 1.84 -2.47 4.88
CA ALA A 368 1.47 -2.58 3.47
C ALA A 368 2.70 -2.45 2.55
N PHE A 369 3.56 -1.47 2.80
CA PHE A 369 4.80 -1.25 2.06
C PHE A 369 5.74 -2.44 2.19
N SER A 370 5.96 -2.94 3.41
CA SER A 370 6.77 -4.14 3.67
C SER A 370 6.26 -5.34 2.84
N LYS A 371 4.95 -5.62 2.89
CA LYS A 371 4.35 -6.75 2.17
C LYS A 371 4.42 -6.61 0.65
N PHE A 372 4.16 -5.41 0.13
CA PHE A 372 4.25 -5.16 -1.31
C PHE A 372 5.69 -5.18 -1.81
N PHE A 373 6.64 -4.70 -1.02
CA PHE A 373 8.06 -4.78 -1.35
C PHE A 373 8.56 -6.23 -1.34
N GLU A 374 8.15 -7.02 -0.34
CA GLU A 374 8.42 -8.46 -0.28
C GLU A 374 7.85 -9.19 -1.52
N PHE A 375 6.59 -8.94 -1.86
CA PHE A 375 5.98 -9.51 -3.06
C PHE A 375 6.71 -9.08 -4.34
N PHE A 376 7.05 -7.80 -4.46
CA PHE A 376 7.79 -7.28 -5.60
C PHE A 376 9.11 -8.03 -5.79
N THR A 377 9.89 -8.14 -4.71
CA THR A 377 11.23 -8.75 -4.75
C THR A 377 11.18 -10.26 -5.00
N LYS A 378 10.25 -10.98 -4.37
CA LYS A 378 10.16 -12.44 -4.44
C LYS A 378 9.38 -12.96 -5.66
N ASN A 379 8.38 -12.23 -6.14
CA ASN A 379 7.40 -12.78 -7.10
C ASN A 379 7.27 -11.96 -8.39
N LEU A 380 7.51 -10.65 -8.36
CA LEU A 380 7.24 -9.80 -9.52
C LEU A 380 8.49 -9.46 -10.34
N LYS A 381 9.64 -9.27 -9.67
CA LYS A 381 10.89 -8.77 -10.29
C LYS A 381 11.32 -9.57 -11.52
N GLU A 382 11.31 -10.89 -11.44
CA GLU A 382 11.69 -11.76 -12.56
C GLU A 382 10.70 -11.66 -13.72
N LYS A 383 9.40 -11.58 -13.42
CA LYS A 383 8.35 -11.43 -14.44
C LYS A 383 8.39 -10.10 -15.17
N LEU A 384 8.81 -9.04 -14.50
CA LEU A 384 9.04 -7.74 -15.14
C LEU A 384 10.15 -7.83 -16.18
N ILE A 385 11.25 -8.51 -15.85
CA ILE A 385 12.36 -8.76 -16.79
C ILE A 385 11.90 -9.63 -17.95
N GLU A 386 11.25 -10.76 -17.66
CA GLU A 386 10.72 -11.71 -18.66
C GLU A 386 9.80 -11.02 -19.68
N TYR A 387 8.95 -10.11 -19.22
CA TYR A 387 7.97 -9.43 -20.08
C TYR A 387 8.45 -8.09 -20.64
N ASN A 388 9.69 -7.69 -20.36
CA ASN A 388 10.25 -6.38 -20.71
C ASN A 388 9.35 -5.23 -20.23
N ILE A 389 9.05 -5.22 -18.94
CA ILE A 389 8.29 -4.17 -18.26
C ILE A 389 9.22 -3.46 -17.28
N ASP A 390 9.20 -2.14 -17.31
CA ASP A 390 9.96 -1.33 -16.36
C ASP A 390 9.55 -1.60 -14.92
N SER A 391 10.54 -1.73 -14.05
CA SER A 391 10.29 -1.87 -12.61
C SER A 391 9.70 -0.57 -12.03
N PRO A 392 8.90 -0.66 -10.94
CA PRO A 392 8.37 0.51 -10.28
C PRO A 392 9.43 1.56 -9.92
N PHE A 393 10.61 1.09 -9.49
CA PHE A 393 11.73 1.96 -9.13
C PHE A 393 12.43 2.61 -10.33
N SER A 394 12.36 1.99 -11.52
CA SER A 394 12.83 2.61 -12.76
C SER A 394 11.93 3.77 -13.15
N ILE A 395 10.60 3.54 -13.11
CA ILE A 395 9.58 4.53 -13.46
C ILE A 395 9.61 5.74 -12.52
N LEU A 396 9.83 5.53 -11.22
CA LEU A 396 9.92 6.61 -10.22
C LEU A 396 11.11 7.55 -10.41
N GLY A 397 12.16 7.11 -11.12
CA GLY A 397 13.38 7.88 -11.30
C GLY A 397 14.33 7.88 -10.08
N LYS A 398 15.53 8.40 -10.30
CA LYS A 398 16.67 8.29 -9.36
C LYS A 398 16.40 8.96 -8.01
N GLU A 399 15.85 10.18 -8.01
CA GLU A 399 15.73 10.97 -6.78
C GLU A 399 14.75 10.34 -5.78
N LYS A 400 13.57 9.90 -6.25
CA LYS A 400 12.58 9.22 -5.40
C LYS A 400 13.10 7.87 -4.91
N LYS A 401 13.81 7.14 -5.77
CA LYS A 401 14.46 5.87 -5.38
C LYS A 401 15.46 6.08 -4.24
N GLN A 402 16.26 7.14 -4.28
CA GLN A 402 17.19 7.48 -3.19
C GLN A 402 16.46 7.74 -1.86
N LEU A 403 15.31 8.42 -1.88
CA LEU A 403 14.51 8.60 -0.66
C LEU A 403 13.97 7.28 -0.12
N ILE A 404 13.45 6.41 -1.00
CA ILE A 404 12.96 5.09 -0.61
C ILE A 404 14.08 4.29 0.06
N GLU A 405 15.25 4.23 -0.57
CA GLU A 405 16.41 3.49 -0.04
C GLU A 405 16.89 4.05 1.30
N LYS A 406 16.94 5.39 1.42
CA LYS A 406 17.42 6.06 2.62
C LYS A 406 16.44 5.99 3.79
N TYR A 407 15.16 6.19 3.54
CA TYR A 407 14.16 6.44 4.58
C TYR A 407 13.14 5.32 4.74
N PHE A 408 12.74 4.64 3.67
CA PHE A 408 11.64 3.67 3.72
C PHE A 408 12.15 2.26 3.97
N LEU A 409 13.16 1.81 3.22
CA LEU A 409 13.67 0.44 3.30
C LEU A 409 14.30 0.14 4.65
N GLN A 410 14.95 1.11 5.29
CA GLN A 410 15.51 0.94 6.64
C GLN A 410 14.44 0.72 7.72
N LEU A 411 13.20 1.11 7.45
CA LEU A 411 12.08 0.99 8.37
C LEU A 411 11.26 -0.30 8.14
N ILE A 412 11.45 -1.01 7.03
CA ILE A 412 10.84 -2.34 6.78
C ILE A 412 11.50 -3.36 7.71
#